data_AF-A0A399R7W8-F1
#
_entry.id   AF-A0A399R7W8-F1
#
_cell.length_a   1.000
_cell.length_b   1.000
_cell.length_c   1.000
_cell.angle_alpha   90.00
_cell.angle_beta   90.00
_cell.angle_gamma   90.00
#
_symmetry.space_group_name_H-M   'P 1'
#
loop_
_entity.id
_entity.type
_entity.pdbx_description
1 polymer ?
#
loop_
_entity_poly.entity_id
_entity_poly.type
_entity_poly.pdbx_seq_one_letter_code
_entity_poly.pdbx_strand_id
1 'polypeptide(L)'
;ATAAPQRGIIAGGVAITPQSPGLRERIWWGAGTRATGQWAAEQGMNLMSSTLLSEDTGVPLDVLQAEQIQLFRDGWAAAGHAWEPRVSVSRSIIPIIDDESEMYFGIRSQIEGKDQVGQVGGEKWRFGRSYIGSPERLIEELGADTAIAAADTLLVTIPSQLGVDFNLRSLAAIKEIGEALG
;
A
#
# COMPACT_ATOMS: atom_id res chain seq x y z
N ALA A 1 -11.87 -64.69 3.30
CA ALA A 1 -10.72 -63.78 3.51
C ALA A 1 -11.17 -62.37 3.18
N THR A 2 -11.53 -61.59 4.20
CA THR A 2 -11.96 -60.19 4.08
C THR A 2 -10.73 -59.29 4.14
N ALA A 3 -10.28 -58.79 2.99
CA ALA A 3 -9.24 -57.77 2.93
C ALA A 3 -9.89 -56.39 3.08
N ALA A 4 -9.84 -55.83 4.28
CA ALA A 4 -10.15 -54.42 4.50
C ALA A 4 -8.96 -53.56 4.03
N PRO A 5 -9.19 -52.47 3.26
CA PRO A 5 -8.12 -51.55 2.92
C PRO A 5 -7.70 -50.79 4.18
N GLN A 6 -6.44 -50.98 4.60
CA GLN A 6 -5.84 -50.18 5.65
C GLN A 6 -5.67 -48.75 5.12
N ARG A 7 -6.52 -47.82 5.60
CA ARG A 7 -6.25 -46.39 5.52
C ARG A 7 -5.07 -46.10 6.44
N GLY A 8 -3.86 -46.23 5.91
CA GLY A 8 -2.67 -45.68 6.53
C GLY A 8 -2.85 -44.17 6.61
N ILE A 9 -3.18 -43.66 7.79
CA ILE A 9 -3.00 -42.25 8.10
C ILE A 9 -1.49 -42.03 8.00
N ILE A 10 -1.04 -41.39 6.93
CA ILE A 10 0.32 -40.88 6.86
C ILE A 10 0.40 -39.83 7.98
N ALA A 11 1.04 -40.19 9.09
CA ALA A 11 1.38 -39.26 10.14
C ALA A 11 2.45 -38.32 9.57
N GLY A 12 2.03 -37.11 9.21
CA GLY A 12 2.83 -36.14 8.47
C GLY A 12 2.08 -35.73 7.21
N GLY A 13 1.48 -34.54 7.24
CA GLY A 13 0.64 -34.03 6.16
C GLY A 13 1.29 -34.12 4.78
N VAL A 14 0.46 -34.21 3.75
CA VAL A 14 0.94 -34.20 2.35
C VAL A 14 1.59 -32.85 2.05
N ALA A 15 2.83 -32.87 1.58
CA ALA A 15 3.53 -31.66 1.19
C ALA A 15 2.84 -31.00 -0.03
N ILE A 16 2.59 -29.68 0.05
CA ILE A 16 2.08 -28.90 -1.08
C ILE A 16 3.19 -28.81 -2.14
N THR A 17 2.87 -29.03 -3.42
CA THR A 17 3.83 -28.93 -4.52
C THR A 17 3.24 -28.09 -5.67
N PRO A 18 4.07 -27.32 -6.41
CA PRO A 18 5.52 -27.17 -6.25
C PRO A 18 5.92 -26.29 -5.06
N GLN A 19 7.15 -26.50 -4.56
CA GLN A 19 7.74 -25.66 -3.52
C GLN A 19 8.28 -24.37 -4.15
N SER A 20 8.18 -23.25 -3.43
CA SER A 20 8.69 -21.95 -3.86
C SER A 20 9.68 -21.41 -2.83
N PRO A 21 10.99 -21.63 -3.02
CA PRO A 21 12.02 -21.07 -2.13
C PRO A 21 11.88 -19.55 -1.96
N GLY A 22 12.09 -19.07 -0.72
CA GLY A 22 11.96 -17.65 -0.36
C GLY A 22 10.53 -17.09 -0.43
N LEU A 23 9.48 -17.92 -0.60
CA LEU A 23 8.10 -17.41 -0.70
C LEU A 23 7.72 -16.54 0.50
N ARG A 24 8.14 -16.91 1.71
CA ARG A 24 7.83 -16.17 2.94
C ARG A 24 8.33 -14.72 2.88
N GLU A 25 9.48 -14.48 2.26
CA GLU A 25 10.08 -13.15 2.09
C GLU A 25 9.29 -12.26 1.10
N ARG A 26 8.37 -12.86 0.33
CA ARG A 26 7.58 -12.17 -0.71
C ARG A 26 6.10 -12.04 -0.39
N ILE A 27 5.66 -12.47 0.79
CA ILE A 27 4.26 -12.32 1.21
C ILE A 27 4.05 -10.91 1.75
N TRP A 28 2.95 -10.28 1.33
CA TRP A 28 2.54 -8.95 1.77
C TRP A 28 1.21 -9.04 2.51
N TRP A 29 1.07 -8.27 3.59
CA TRP A 29 -0.16 -8.14 4.33
C TRP A 29 -0.73 -6.73 4.21
N GLY A 30 -1.99 -6.62 3.77
CA GLY A 30 -2.74 -5.36 3.74
C GLY A 30 -3.29 -5.02 5.12
N ALA A 31 -2.63 -4.15 5.89
CA ALA A 31 -3.00 -3.86 7.26
C ALA A 31 -3.98 -2.68 7.36
N GLY A 32 -5.21 -2.95 7.83
CA GLY A 32 -6.25 -1.94 8.06
C GLY A 32 -6.27 -1.31 9.46
N THR A 33 -5.43 -1.80 10.38
CA THR A 33 -5.30 -1.29 11.76
C THR A 33 -3.85 -1.35 12.23
N ARG A 34 -3.49 -0.59 13.26
CA ARG A 34 -2.17 -0.72 13.93
C ARG A 34 -1.90 -2.15 14.39
N ALA A 35 -2.90 -2.77 15.03
CA ALA A 35 -2.80 -4.14 15.55
C ALA A 35 -2.50 -5.16 14.44
N THR A 36 -3.15 -5.05 13.28
CA THR A 36 -2.87 -5.96 12.15
C THR A 36 -1.54 -5.68 11.48
N GLY A 37 -1.04 -4.43 11.55
CA GLY A 37 0.32 -4.08 11.14
C GLY A 37 1.36 -4.77 12.03
N GLN A 38 1.26 -4.61 13.35
CA GLN A 38 2.18 -5.27 14.29
C GLN A 38 2.12 -6.80 14.15
N TRP A 39 0.93 -7.38 14.03
CA TRP A 39 0.77 -8.82 13.82
C TRP A 39 1.47 -9.30 12.52
N ALA A 40 1.36 -8.53 11.43
CA ALA A 40 2.08 -8.87 10.19
C ALA A 40 3.60 -8.94 10.40
N ALA A 41 4.13 -8.06 11.26
CA ALA A 41 5.54 -8.09 11.64
C ALA A 41 5.89 -9.37 12.41
N GLU A 42 5.08 -9.75 13.39
CA GLU A 42 5.27 -10.99 14.16
C GLU A 42 5.27 -12.24 13.26
N GLN A 43 4.45 -12.25 12.21
CA GLN A 43 4.35 -13.37 11.27
C GLN A 43 5.45 -13.42 10.20
N GLY A 44 6.30 -12.38 10.11
CA GLY A 44 7.35 -12.31 9.08
C GLY A 44 6.80 -12.00 7.69
N MET A 45 5.81 -11.11 7.57
CA MET A 45 5.27 -10.65 6.29
C MET A 45 5.64 -9.20 6.00
N ASN A 46 5.81 -8.84 4.72
CA ASN A 46 5.94 -7.44 4.33
C ASN A 46 4.64 -6.67 4.62
N LEU A 47 4.74 -5.37 4.87
CA LEU A 47 3.60 -4.52 5.17
C LEU A 47 3.14 -3.75 3.94
N MET A 48 1.86 -3.89 3.59
CA MET A 48 1.16 -2.92 2.76
C MET A 48 0.20 -2.13 3.66
N SER A 49 0.54 -0.88 3.95
CA SER A 49 -0.34 -0.02 4.74
C SER A 49 -1.59 0.31 3.93
N SER A 50 -2.76 -0.01 4.48
CA SER A 50 -4.02 0.21 3.79
C SER A 50 -4.27 1.70 3.56
N THR A 51 -4.86 2.05 2.41
CA THR A 51 -5.40 3.40 2.15
C THR A 51 -6.66 3.70 2.97
N LEU A 52 -7.08 2.72 3.79
CA LEU A 52 -8.22 2.72 4.68
C LEU A 52 -7.78 2.18 6.05
N LEU A 53 -7.65 3.08 7.03
CA LEU A 53 -7.45 2.72 8.43
C LEU A 53 -8.76 2.96 9.20
N SER A 54 -9.21 1.98 9.97
CA SER A 54 -10.48 2.06 10.74
C SER A 54 -10.33 2.79 12.09
N GLU A 55 -9.11 3.09 12.49
CA GLU A 55 -8.78 3.76 13.76
C GLU A 55 -8.73 5.29 13.55
N ASP A 56 -9.90 5.93 13.43
CA ASP A 56 -10.01 7.38 13.24
C ASP A 56 -9.69 8.15 14.53
N THR A 57 -8.46 8.68 14.62
CA THR A 57 -7.99 9.51 15.73
C THR A 57 -8.08 11.01 15.42
N GLY A 58 -8.65 11.40 14.27
CA GLY A 58 -8.76 12.79 13.83
C GLY A 58 -7.48 13.39 13.23
N VAL A 59 -6.40 12.60 13.11
CA VAL A 59 -5.16 13.03 12.44
C VAL A 59 -5.19 12.65 10.94
N PRO A 60 -4.38 13.31 10.09
CA PRO A 60 -4.26 12.97 8.67
C PRO A 60 -3.86 11.50 8.42
N LEU A 61 -4.25 10.94 7.26
CA LEU A 61 -4.00 9.53 6.96
C LEU A 61 -2.51 9.19 6.93
N ASP A 62 -1.67 10.05 6.38
CA ASP A 62 -0.23 9.82 6.29
C ASP A 62 0.41 9.67 7.68
N VAL A 63 -0.01 10.50 8.64
CA VAL A 63 0.47 10.40 10.03
C VAL A 63 0.04 9.08 10.67
N LEU A 64 -1.20 8.64 10.43
CA LEU A 64 -1.68 7.34 10.90
C LEU A 64 -0.88 6.17 10.31
N GLN A 65 -0.60 6.24 9.00
CA GLN A 65 0.17 5.23 8.31
C GLN A 65 1.61 5.21 8.79
N ALA A 66 2.25 6.37 8.98
CA ALA A 66 3.61 6.46 9.53
C ALA A 66 3.71 5.82 10.92
N GLU A 67 2.72 6.04 11.79
CA GLU A 67 2.65 5.39 13.11
C GLU A 67 2.50 3.86 12.99
N GLN A 68 1.61 3.37 12.10
CA GLN A 68 1.47 1.93 11.83
C GLN A 68 2.78 1.31 11.32
N ILE A 69 3.49 2.02 10.44
CA ILE A 69 4.78 1.59 9.90
C ILE A 69 5.82 1.50 11.02
N GLN A 70 5.86 2.48 11.92
CA GLN A 70 6.77 2.44 13.07
C GLN A 70 6.47 1.22 13.96
N LEU A 71 5.21 0.99 14.32
CA LEU A 71 4.80 -0.18 15.12
C LEU A 71 5.13 -1.51 14.44
N PHE A 72 4.98 -1.58 13.12
CA PHE A 72 5.41 -2.73 12.33
C PHE A 72 6.92 -2.95 12.41
N ARG A 73 7.74 -1.91 12.24
CA ARG A 73 9.20 -2.02 12.31
C ARG A 73 9.67 -2.40 13.72
N ASP A 74 9.07 -1.84 14.75
CA ASP A 74 9.34 -2.21 16.15
C ASP A 74 8.97 -3.68 16.42
N GLY A 75 7.80 -4.11 15.95
CA GLY A 75 7.36 -5.50 16.03
C GLY A 75 8.29 -6.46 15.28
N TRP A 76 8.81 -6.05 14.12
CA TRP A 76 9.74 -6.84 13.32
C TRP A 76 11.06 -7.05 14.06
N ALA A 77 11.62 -5.95 14.59
CA ALA A 77 12.85 -5.99 15.38
C ALA A 77 12.70 -6.88 16.62
N ALA A 78 11.56 -6.82 17.29
CA ALA A 78 11.27 -7.67 18.44
C ALA A 78 11.10 -9.15 18.07
N ALA A 79 10.53 -9.45 16.90
CA ALA A 79 10.34 -10.82 16.41
C ALA A 79 11.65 -11.49 15.94
N GLY A 80 12.65 -10.71 15.53
CA GLY A 80 14.00 -11.21 15.22
C GLY A 80 14.08 -12.06 13.95
N HIS A 81 13.31 -11.72 12.92
CA HIS A 81 13.35 -12.42 11.63
C HIS A 81 14.73 -12.31 10.97
N ALA A 82 15.08 -13.29 10.13
CA ALA A 82 16.40 -13.41 9.52
C ALA A 82 16.60 -12.53 8.27
N TRP A 83 15.61 -11.73 7.88
CA TRP A 83 15.66 -10.85 6.72
C TRP A 83 14.99 -9.51 7.01
N GLU A 84 15.22 -8.54 6.13
CA GLU A 84 14.63 -7.20 6.24
C GLU A 84 13.23 -7.17 5.63
N PRO A 85 12.25 -6.56 6.31
CA PRO A 85 10.92 -6.42 5.77
C PRO A 85 10.88 -5.31 4.72
N ARG A 86 9.86 -5.36 3.87
CA ARG A 86 9.46 -4.24 3.02
C ARG A 86 8.14 -3.65 3.47
N VAL A 87 8.02 -2.35 3.29
CA VAL A 87 6.86 -1.54 3.61
C VAL A 87 6.43 -0.77 2.38
N SER A 88 5.14 -0.80 2.07
CA SER A 88 4.56 -0.01 0.99
C SER A 88 3.36 0.81 1.43
N VAL A 89 3.23 1.99 0.84
CA VAL A 89 2.04 2.85 0.91
C VAL A 89 1.52 3.09 -0.50
N SER A 90 0.21 3.31 -0.63
CA SER A 90 -0.41 3.59 -1.93
C SER A 90 -0.94 5.02 -2.00
N ARG A 91 -0.75 5.66 -3.16
CA ARG A 91 -1.29 7.00 -3.46
C ARG A 91 -1.91 7.04 -4.86
N SER A 92 -3.00 7.77 -4.99
CA SER A 92 -3.55 8.16 -6.28
C SER A 92 -2.85 9.45 -6.70
N ILE A 93 -1.97 9.36 -7.70
CA ILE A 93 -1.15 10.49 -8.18
C ILE A 93 -1.48 10.71 -9.65
N ILE A 94 -2.00 11.89 -9.96
CA ILE A 94 -2.45 12.28 -11.30
C ILE A 94 -1.76 13.58 -11.71
N PRO A 95 -0.62 13.50 -12.41
CA PRO A 95 0.07 14.67 -12.95
C PRO A 95 -0.76 15.35 -14.04
N ILE A 96 -0.87 16.67 -13.93
CA ILE A 96 -1.34 17.55 -15.00
C ILE A 96 -0.11 18.02 -15.77
N ILE A 97 0.02 17.57 -17.02
CA ILE A 97 1.24 17.71 -17.85
C ILE A 97 0.97 18.23 -19.27
N ASP A 98 -0.28 18.24 -19.70
CA ASP A 98 -0.73 18.67 -21.03
C ASP A 98 -2.18 19.17 -20.99
N ASP A 99 -2.65 19.78 -22.08
CA ASP A 99 -4.02 20.29 -22.18
C ASP A 99 -5.09 19.20 -22.00
N GLU A 100 -4.77 17.96 -22.37
CA GLU A 100 -5.66 16.80 -22.23
C GLU A 100 -5.85 16.41 -20.75
N SER A 101 -4.77 16.30 -19.99
CA SER A 101 -4.80 16.05 -18.55
C SER A 101 -5.41 17.22 -17.76
N GLU A 102 -5.16 18.47 -18.18
CA GLU A 102 -5.83 19.65 -17.63
C GLU A 102 -7.35 19.60 -17.88
N MET A 103 -7.78 19.24 -19.11
CA MET A 103 -9.20 19.11 -19.43
C MET A 103 -9.89 18.03 -18.58
N TYR A 104 -9.23 16.90 -18.32
CA TYR A 104 -9.80 15.80 -17.55
C TYR A 104 -9.77 16.02 -16.04
N PHE A 105 -8.70 16.61 -15.52
CA PHE A 105 -8.42 16.63 -14.08
C PHE A 105 -8.27 18.02 -13.47
N GLY A 106 -8.22 19.09 -14.27
CA GLY A 106 -8.09 20.47 -13.80
C GLY A 106 -9.17 20.85 -12.79
N ILE A 107 -10.44 20.56 -13.07
CA ILE A 107 -11.54 20.79 -12.12
C ILE A 107 -11.37 19.94 -10.84
N ARG A 108 -10.99 18.67 -10.96
CA ARG A 108 -10.78 17.79 -9.80
C ARG A 108 -9.62 18.26 -8.92
N SER A 109 -8.56 18.83 -9.49
CA SER A 109 -7.43 19.39 -8.75
C SER A 109 -7.83 20.51 -7.78
N GLN A 110 -8.96 21.19 -8.05
CA GLN A 110 -9.51 22.25 -7.22
C GLN A 110 -10.47 21.73 -6.13
N ILE A 111 -11.01 20.52 -6.31
CA ILE A 111 -12.09 19.96 -5.48
C ILE A 111 -11.58 18.84 -4.56
N GLU A 112 -10.67 17.99 -5.04
CA GLU A 112 -10.24 16.74 -4.38
C GLU A 112 -8.95 16.88 -3.53
N GLY A 113 -8.82 17.96 -2.77
CA GLY A 113 -7.58 18.26 -2.02
C GLY A 113 -7.48 17.70 -0.60
N LYS A 114 -8.49 16.98 -0.09
CA LYS A 114 -8.58 16.58 1.33
C LYS A 114 -8.95 15.11 1.51
N ASP A 115 -8.41 14.49 2.56
CA ASP A 115 -8.80 13.16 3.01
C ASP A 115 -10.30 13.11 3.28
N GLN A 116 -10.93 12.01 2.88
CA GLN A 116 -12.38 11.82 3.05
C GLN A 116 -12.65 10.83 4.17
N VAL A 117 -13.66 11.09 4.99
CA VAL A 117 -14.18 10.11 5.95
C VAL A 117 -15.43 9.48 5.35
N GLY A 118 -15.41 8.16 5.17
CA GLY A 118 -16.57 7.38 4.71
C GLY A 118 -16.98 6.32 5.72
N GLN A 119 -18.16 5.75 5.55
CA GLN A 119 -18.63 4.59 6.32
C GLN A 119 -18.65 3.36 5.44
N VAL A 120 -17.99 2.29 5.88
CA VAL A 120 -18.04 0.97 5.24
C VAL A 120 -18.38 -0.04 6.33
N GLY A 121 -19.50 -0.74 6.19
CA GLY A 121 -19.93 -1.76 7.15
C GLY A 121 -20.28 -1.25 8.55
N GLY A 122 -20.54 0.06 8.71
CA GLY A 122 -20.86 0.69 10.01
C GLY A 122 -19.65 1.24 10.78
N GLU A 123 -18.43 0.97 10.31
CA GLU A 123 -17.20 1.56 10.84
C GLU A 123 -16.81 2.82 10.04
N LYS A 124 -16.14 3.78 10.69
CA LYS A 124 -15.60 4.98 10.04
C LYS A 124 -14.24 4.66 9.45
N TRP A 125 -14.05 5.02 8.18
CA TRP A 125 -12.81 4.81 7.45
C TRP A 125 -12.32 6.13 6.88
N ARG A 126 -11.01 6.36 6.94
CA ARG A 126 -10.35 7.50 6.29
C ARG A 126 -9.79 7.06 4.94
N PHE A 127 -10.23 7.69 3.86
CA PHE A 127 -9.76 7.52 2.49
C PHE A 127 -8.67 8.55 2.21
N GLY A 128 -7.54 8.09 1.67
CA GLY A 128 -6.48 8.98 1.22
C GLY A 128 -6.96 9.88 0.08
N ARG A 129 -6.57 11.16 0.11
CA ARG A 129 -6.82 12.09 -0.99
C ARG A 129 -6.15 11.65 -2.30
N SER A 130 -6.70 12.12 -3.42
CA SER A 130 -6.00 12.10 -4.71
C SER A 130 -5.03 13.28 -4.78
N TYR A 131 -3.80 13.02 -5.17
CA TYR A 131 -2.79 14.03 -5.46
C TYR A 131 -2.91 14.40 -6.94
N ILE A 132 -3.47 15.58 -7.21
CA ILE A 132 -3.75 16.04 -8.58
C ILE A 132 -3.20 17.45 -8.75
N GLY A 133 -2.27 17.64 -9.68
CA GLY A 133 -1.63 18.93 -9.88
C GLY A 133 -0.46 18.88 -10.86
N SER A 134 0.21 20.02 -11.02
CA SER A 134 1.46 20.08 -11.78
C SER A 134 2.55 19.24 -11.08
N PRO A 135 3.57 18.76 -11.80
CA PRO A 135 4.67 18.00 -11.21
C PRO A 135 5.32 18.68 -10.00
N GLU A 136 5.51 20.00 -10.05
CA GLU A 136 6.15 20.76 -8.96
C GLU A 136 5.30 20.74 -7.70
N ARG A 137 3.98 20.93 -7.85
CA ARG A 137 3.04 20.87 -6.73
C ARG A 137 2.98 19.46 -6.15
N LEU A 138 2.99 18.44 -7.01
CA LEU A 138 2.98 17.04 -6.57
C LEU A 138 4.24 16.69 -5.77
N ILE A 139 5.41 17.16 -6.21
CA ILE A 139 6.66 16.98 -5.46
C ILE A 139 6.57 17.60 -4.07
N GLU A 140 6.06 18.83 -3.95
CA GLU A 140 5.87 19.48 -2.65
C GLU A 140 4.89 18.71 -1.76
N GLU A 141 3.71 18.36 -2.28
CA GLU A 141 2.67 17.69 -1.49
C GLU A 141 3.07 16.27 -1.08
N LEU A 142 3.73 15.51 -1.96
CA LEU A 142 4.20 14.15 -1.68
C LEU A 142 5.45 14.16 -0.78
N GLY A 143 6.32 15.17 -0.92
CA GLY A 143 7.49 15.34 -0.05
C GLY A 143 7.11 15.69 1.40
N ALA A 144 5.91 16.23 1.62
CA ALA A 144 5.36 16.48 2.95
C ALA A 144 4.63 15.26 3.55
N ASP A 145 4.41 14.18 2.79
CA ASP A 145 3.66 13.00 3.23
C ASP A 145 4.54 12.10 4.10
N THR A 146 4.24 12.07 5.39
CA THR A 146 5.06 11.37 6.40
C THR A 146 5.08 9.86 6.21
N ALA A 147 4.05 9.28 5.60
CA ALA A 147 4.00 7.85 5.31
C ALA A 147 4.87 7.48 4.11
N ILE A 148 4.96 8.35 3.09
CA ILE A 148 5.87 8.16 1.97
C ILE A 148 7.31 8.15 2.47
N ALA A 149 7.68 9.10 3.33
CA ALA A 149 9.01 9.16 3.92
C ALA A 149 9.37 7.91 4.77
N ALA A 150 8.38 7.23 5.34
CA ALA A 150 8.57 6.05 6.19
C ALA A 150 8.57 4.71 5.42
N ALA A 151 8.05 4.69 4.19
CA ALA A 151 7.87 3.50 3.38
C ALA A 151 9.04 3.23 2.44
N ASP A 152 9.26 1.96 2.09
CA ASP A 152 10.31 1.55 1.13
C ASP A 152 9.80 1.55 -0.31
N THR A 153 8.47 1.63 -0.51
CA THR A 153 7.85 1.52 -1.82
C THR A 153 6.57 2.35 -1.86
N LEU A 154 6.51 3.29 -2.80
CA LEU A 154 5.29 4.01 -3.15
C LEU A 154 4.58 3.28 -4.30
N LEU A 155 3.38 2.76 -4.03
CA LEU A 155 2.51 2.19 -5.05
C LEU A 155 1.60 3.29 -5.62
N VAL A 156 1.59 3.40 -6.94
CA VAL A 156 0.84 4.46 -7.64
C VAL A 156 -0.29 3.85 -8.44
N THR A 157 -1.50 4.40 -8.29
CA THR A 157 -2.66 4.03 -9.09
C THR A 157 -2.82 4.99 -10.27
N ILE A 158 -2.93 4.44 -11.49
CA ILE A 158 -3.09 5.20 -12.73
C ILE A 158 -4.51 5.05 -13.31
N PRO A 159 -5.03 6.04 -14.06
CA PRO A 159 -6.36 5.98 -14.67
C PRO A 159 -6.35 5.07 -15.92
N SER A 160 -6.43 3.76 -15.69
CA SER A 160 -6.34 2.72 -16.74
C SER A 160 -7.38 2.85 -17.87
N GLN A 161 -8.48 3.56 -17.62
CA GLN A 161 -9.54 3.81 -18.59
C GLN A 161 -9.15 4.79 -19.72
N LEU A 162 -8.10 5.59 -19.54
CA LEU A 162 -7.68 6.61 -20.52
C LEU A 162 -6.74 6.07 -21.62
N GLY A 163 -6.55 4.76 -21.69
CA GLY A 163 -5.76 4.13 -22.75
C GLY A 163 -4.25 4.20 -22.55
N VAL A 164 -3.50 3.50 -23.40
CA VAL A 164 -2.06 3.27 -23.22
C VAL A 164 -1.26 4.56 -23.33
N ASP A 165 -1.49 5.37 -24.36
CA ASP A 165 -0.67 6.56 -24.64
C ASP A 165 -0.76 7.60 -23.52
N PHE A 166 -1.97 7.83 -22.98
CA PHE A 166 -2.15 8.71 -21.83
C PHE A 166 -1.40 8.17 -20.61
N ASN A 167 -1.60 6.89 -20.28
CA ASN A 167 -0.98 6.28 -19.10
C ASN A 167 0.55 6.23 -19.20
N LEU A 168 1.13 6.07 -20.40
CA LEU A 168 2.58 6.15 -20.61
C LEU A 168 3.13 7.55 -20.29
N ARG A 169 2.46 8.61 -20.75
CA ARG A 169 2.86 9.99 -20.42
C ARG A 169 2.72 10.27 -18.93
N SER A 170 1.62 9.84 -18.31
CA SER A 170 1.44 9.98 -16.86
C SER A 170 2.50 9.22 -16.06
N LEU A 171 2.84 7.98 -16.46
CA LEU A 171 3.89 7.19 -15.80
C LEU A 171 5.28 7.83 -15.94
N ALA A 172 5.59 8.42 -17.09
CA ALA A 172 6.83 9.17 -17.28
C ALA A 172 6.92 10.35 -16.30
N ALA A 173 5.85 11.13 -16.17
CA ALA A 173 5.78 12.23 -15.20
C ALA A 173 5.88 11.74 -13.74
N ILE A 174 5.19 10.65 -13.38
CA ILE A 174 5.28 10.03 -12.05
C ILE A 174 6.72 9.59 -11.76
N LYS A 175 7.43 9.04 -12.74
CA LYS A 175 8.84 8.66 -12.61
C LYS A 175 9.71 9.88 -12.28
N GLU A 176 9.55 10.99 -13.01
CA GLU A 176 10.30 12.23 -12.75
C GLU A 176 10.00 12.81 -11.35
N ILE A 177 8.73 12.77 -10.93
CA ILE A 177 8.32 13.16 -9.56
C ILE A 177 9.00 12.26 -8.53
N GLY A 178 8.99 10.94 -8.74
CA GLY A 178 9.67 9.98 -7.85
C GLY A 178 11.17 10.24 -7.74
N GLU A 179 11.85 10.49 -8.86
CA GLU A 179 13.28 10.85 -8.87
C GLU A 179 13.58 12.14 -8.09
N ALA A 180 12.64 13.09 -8.04
CA ALA A 180 12.77 14.32 -7.27
C ALA A 180 12.51 14.13 -5.75
N LEU A 181 11.78 13.09 -5.35
CA LEU A 181 11.49 12.78 -3.95
C LEU A 181 12.65 12.03 -3.25
N GLY A 182 13.50 11.34 -4.02
CA GLY A 182 14.58 10.49 -3.52
C GLY A 182 14.16 9.04 -3.30
#